data_AF-A0A9E5GP27-F1
#
_entry.id   AF-A0A9E5GP27-F1
#
_cell.length_a   1.000
_cell.length_b   1.000
_cell.length_c   1.000
_cell.angle_alpha   90.00
_cell.angle_beta   90.00
_cell.angle_gamma   90.00
#
_symmetry.space_group_name_H-M   'P 1'
#
loop_
_entity.id
_entity.type
_entity.pdbx_description
1 polymer ?
#
loop_
_entity_poly.entity_id
_entity_poly.type
_entity_poly.pdbx_seq_one_letter_code
_entity_poly.pdbx_strand_id
1 'polypeptide(L)'
;MGLWDGFKSVLKLDNPWAFWGHTLFIWSCYFVMIYVCFFAFPFSADLSLDQGLFVMVAASLGIVIPTPGGVGSYHWLVSMAFVVLGHDYASGLAFATVVHASQSLMLILSGAIGMIGLQQIPKTN
;
A
#
# COMPACT_ATOMS: atom_id res chain seq x y z
N MET A 1 17.37 4.93 -19.21
CA MET A 1 16.66 6.14 -19.66
C MET A 1 15.20 6.08 -19.18
N GLY A 2 14.95 5.92 -17.88
CA GLY A 2 13.60 5.61 -17.38
C GLY A 2 13.20 6.44 -16.17
N LEU A 3 13.92 6.26 -15.05
CA LEU A 3 13.59 6.95 -13.80
C LEU A 3 13.75 8.48 -13.90
N TRP A 4 14.88 8.93 -14.48
CA TRP A 4 15.18 10.35 -14.63
C TRP A 4 14.21 11.08 -15.57
N ASP A 5 13.77 10.40 -16.63
CA ASP A 5 12.79 10.93 -17.56
C ASP A 5 11.39 10.98 -16.92
N GLY A 6 11.06 10.02 -16.05
CA GLY A 6 9.86 10.05 -15.20
C GLY A 6 9.83 11.25 -14.26
N PHE A 7 10.94 11.52 -13.55
CA PHE A 7 11.05 12.72 -12.69
C PHE A 7 10.88 14.02 -13.49
N LYS A 8 11.49 14.12 -14.67
CA LYS A 8 11.32 15.29 -15.56
C LYS A 8 9.90 15.43 -16.11
N SER A 9 9.17 14.33 -16.27
CA SER A 9 7.78 14.34 -16.75
C SER A 9 6.83 15.02 -15.76
N VAL A 10 7.04 14.83 -14.46
CA VAL A 10 6.24 15.49 -13.41
C VAL A 10 6.34 17.02 -13.50
N LEU A 11 7.50 17.54 -13.90
CA LEU A 11 7.72 18.99 -14.08
C LEU A 11 7.02 19.56 -15.33
N LYS A 12 6.52 18.72 -16.23
CA LYS A 12 5.81 19.11 -17.46
C LYS A 12 4.29 19.00 -17.35
N LEU A 13 3.75 18.76 -16.16
CA LEU A 13 2.31 18.64 -15.94
C LEU A 13 1.62 20.00 -16.10
N ASP A 14 0.53 20.02 -16.86
CA ASP A 14 -0.29 21.23 -17.06
C ASP A 14 -0.93 21.73 -15.75
N ASN A 15 -1.23 20.82 -14.81
CA ASN A 15 -1.78 21.15 -13.50
C ASN A 15 -0.99 20.45 -12.37
N PRO A 16 0.12 21.04 -11.90
CA PRO A 16 0.94 20.46 -10.84
C PRO A 16 0.21 20.40 -9.49
N TRP A 17 -0.73 21.32 -9.22
CA TRP A 17 -1.46 21.36 -7.95
C TRP A 17 -2.40 20.17 -7.81
N ALA A 18 -3.14 19.82 -8.87
CA ALA A 18 -3.98 18.63 -8.86
C ALA A 18 -3.16 17.35 -8.65
N PHE A 19 -1.98 17.27 -9.27
CA PHE A 19 -1.06 16.14 -9.08
C PHE A 19 -0.62 15.98 -7.62
N TRP A 20 -0.14 17.05 -6.99
CA TRP A 20 0.29 17.00 -5.58
C TRP A 20 -0.87 16.73 -4.63
N GLY A 21 -2.05 17.32 -4.89
CA GLY A 21 -3.26 17.06 -4.11
C GLY A 21 -3.67 15.59 -4.14
N HIS A 22 -3.74 14.98 -5.33
CA HIS A 22 -4.04 13.55 -5.47
C HIS A 22 -2.95 12.66 -4.86
N THR A 23 -1.68 13.04 -5.01
CA THR A 23 -0.56 12.29 -4.42
C THR A 23 -0.71 12.23 -2.90
N LEU A 24 -0.86 13.39 -2.23
CA LEU A 24 -1.05 13.45 -0.78
C LEU A 24 -2.31 12.71 -0.32
N PHE A 25 -3.40 12.81 -1.10
CA PHE A 25 -4.63 12.09 -0.81
C PHE A 25 -4.43 10.57 -0.82
N ILE A 26 -3.78 10.03 -1.86
CA ILE A 26 -3.49 8.59 -1.97
C ILE A 26 -2.60 8.11 -0.83
N TRP A 27 -1.53 8.85 -0.51
CA TRP A 27 -0.65 8.52 0.62
C TRP A 27 -1.39 8.55 1.97
N SER A 28 -2.29 9.51 2.17
CA SER A 28 -3.12 9.59 3.37
C SER A 28 -4.07 8.39 3.46
N CYS A 29 -4.67 7.97 2.35
CA CYS A 29 -5.48 6.75 2.30
C CYS A 29 -4.68 5.50 2.67
N TYR A 30 -3.44 5.36 2.17
CA TYR A 30 -2.57 4.25 2.56
C TYR A 30 -2.20 4.26 4.04
N PHE A 31 -1.90 5.44 4.59
CA PHE A 31 -1.64 5.59 6.01
C PHE A 31 -2.85 5.20 6.86
N VAL A 32 -4.02 5.74 6.53
CA VAL A 32 -5.28 5.45 7.23
C VAL A 32 -5.62 3.96 7.14
N MET A 33 -5.41 3.32 5.99
CA MET A 33 -5.62 1.88 5.84
C MET A 33 -4.77 1.08 6.84
N ILE A 34 -3.46 1.32 6.88
CA ILE A 34 -2.55 0.62 7.81
C ILE A 34 -2.93 0.89 9.26
N TYR A 35 -3.22 2.15 9.58
CA TYR A 35 -3.59 2.55 10.94
C TYR A 35 -4.90 1.88 11.39
N VAL A 36 -5.90 1.78 10.52
CA VAL A 36 -7.13 1.05 10.82
C VAL A 36 -6.86 -0.44 11.02
N CYS A 37 -5.96 -1.04 10.23
CA CYS A 37 -5.59 -2.45 10.37
C CYS A 37 -4.93 -2.76 11.73
N PHE A 38 -4.32 -1.79 12.41
CA PHE A 38 -3.75 -2.01 13.75
C PHE A 38 -4.79 -2.43 14.78
N PHE A 39 -6.03 -1.97 14.65
CA PHE A 39 -7.11 -2.35 15.55
C PHE A 39 -7.60 -3.80 15.36
N ALA A 40 -7.11 -4.51 14.33
CA ALA A 40 -7.45 -5.91 14.12
C ALA A 40 -6.72 -6.87 15.08
N PHE A 41 -5.64 -6.41 15.75
CA PHE A 41 -4.87 -7.24 16.67
C PHE A 41 -4.56 -6.52 17.97
N PRO A 42 -4.56 -7.23 19.12
CA PRO A 42 -4.24 -6.63 20.40
C PRO A 42 -2.79 -6.14 20.49
N PHE A 43 -1.85 -6.79 19.80
CA PHE A 43 -0.44 -6.39 19.84
C PHE A 43 -0.16 -5.10 19.05
N SER A 44 -1.03 -4.72 18.10
CA SER A 44 -0.83 -3.51 17.29
C SER A 44 -1.77 -2.37 17.67
N ALA A 45 -2.82 -2.61 18.46
CA ALA A 45 -3.87 -1.63 18.74
C ALA A 45 -3.38 -0.35 19.43
N ASP A 46 -2.33 -0.45 20.25
CA ASP A 46 -1.76 0.69 20.98
C ASP A 46 -0.64 1.41 20.21
N LEU A 47 -0.37 1.02 18.96
CA LEU A 47 0.63 1.70 18.13
C LEU A 47 0.19 3.12 17.79
N SER A 48 1.11 4.05 18.02
CA SER A 48 0.94 5.48 17.75
C SER A 48 0.97 5.80 16.25
N LEU A 49 0.56 7.02 15.90
CA LEU A 49 0.48 7.47 14.51
C LEU A 49 1.85 7.48 13.81
N ASP A 50 2.92 7.87 14.51
CA ASP A 50 4.28 7.85 13.97
C ASP A 50 4.79 6.43 13.72
N GLN A 51 4.44 5.48 14.59
CA GLN A 51 4.72 4.05 14.37
C GLN A 51 3.94 3.51 13.17
N GLY A 52 2.70 3.95 12.97
CA GLY A 52 1.92 3.67 11.76
C GLY A 52 2.58 4.19 10.48
N LEU A 53 3.15 5.39 10.54
CA LEU A 53 3.85 5.99 9.40
C LEU A 53 5.12 5.20 9.08
N PHE A 54 5.84 4.77 10.10
CA PHE A 54 7.00 3.91 9.96
C PHE A 54 6.66 2.57 9.29
N VAL A 55 5.60 1.89 9.74
CA VAL A 55 5.11 0.65 9.13
C VAL A 55 4.68 0.88 7.68
N MET A 56 4.02 2.00 7.37
CA MET A 56 3.66 2.37 6.00
C MET A 56 4.88 2.53 5.09
N VAL A 57 5.94 3.17 5.57
CA VAL A 57 7.18 3.32 4.81
C VAL A 57 7.82 1.95 4.56
N ALA A 58 7.92 1.09 5.59
CA ALA A 58 8.46 -0.25 5.44
C ALA A 58 7.66 -1.11 4.43
N ALA A 59 6.33 -1.06 4.51
CA ALA A 59 5.42 -1.69 3.56
C ALA A 59 5.65 -1.19 2.11
N SER A 60 5.76 0.13 1.94
CA SER A 60 5.97 0.75 0.62
C SER A 60 7.30 0.32 -0.01
N LEU A 61 8.38 0.27 0.79
CA LEU A 61 9.67 -0.22 0.34
C LEU A 61 9.62 -1.70 -0.04
N GLY A 62 8.87 -2.52 0.71
CA GLY A 62 8.66 -3.92 0.41
C GLY A 62 8.03 -4.16 -0.95
N ILE A 63 7.00 -3.38 -1.31
CA ILE A 63 6.33 -3.49 -2.60
C ILE A 63 7.22 -3.02 -3.76
N VAL A 64 8.09 -2.03 -3.53
CA VAL A 64 9.01 -1.51 -4.57
C VAL A 64 10.06 -2.54 -4.99
N ILE A 65 10.42 -3.48 -4.11
CA ILE A 65 11.36 -4.56 -4.44
C ILE A 65 10.70 -5.49 -5.47
N PRO A 66 11.35 -5.76 -6.63
CA PRO A 66 10.74 -6.46 -7.77
C PRO A 66 10.53 -7.96 -7.48
N THR A 67 9.47 -8.24 -6.73
CA THR A 67 9.02 -9.57 -6.31
C THR A 67 7.60 -9.78 -6.81
N PRO A 68 7.21 -11.00 -7.24
CA PRO A 68 5.86 -11.24 -7.74
C PRO A 68 4.80 -10.83 -6.71
N GLY A 69 3.99 -9.83 -7.06
CA GLY A 69 2.95 -9.28 -6.18
C GLY A 69 3.47 -8.70 -4.85
N GLY A 70 4.75 -8.36 -4.73
CA GLY A 70 5.34 -7.89 -3.47
C GLY A 70 5.44 -8.97 -2.38
N VAL A 71 5.14 -10.24 -2.70
CA VAL A 71 5.16 -11.35 -1.74
C VAL A 71 6.61 -11.64 -1.31
N GLY A 72 6.81 -11.89 -0.02
CA GLY A 72 8.13 -12.09 0.59
C GLY A 72 8.77 -10.79 1.07
N SER A 73 9.10 -9.87 0.16
CA SER A 73 9.73 -8.58 0.46
C SER A 73 8.87 -7.69 1.38
N TYR A 74 7.58 -7.54 1.07
CA TYR A 74 6.61 -6.85 1.91
C TYR A 74 6.52 -7.48 3.30
N HIS A 75 6.34 -8.80 3.34
CA HIS A 75 6.16 -9.55 4.58
C HIS A 75 7.39 -9.42 5.48
N TRP A 76 8.58 -9.54 4.89
CA TRP A 76 9.83 -9.42 5.61
C TRP A 76 10.05 -8.00 6.15
N LEU A 77 9.86 -6.95 5.34
CA LEU A 77 10.07 -5.57 5.78
C LEU A 77 9.05 -5.11 6.83
N VAL A 78 7.77 -5.48 6.69
CA VAL A 78 6.76 -5.17 7.70
C VAL A 78 7.02 -5.94 8.99
N SER A 79 7.42 -7.21 8.91
CA SER A 79 7.80 -7.98 10.10
C SER A 79 8.99 -7.36 10.82
N MET A 80 9.99 -6.90 10.07
CA MET A 80 11.14 -6.20 10.63
C MET A 80 10.77 -4.84 11.23
N ALA A 81 9.80 -4.12 10.65
CA ALA A 81 9.30 -2.89 11.23
C ALA A 81 8.71 -3.14 12.62
N PHE A 82 7.90 -4.19 12.78
CA PHE A 82 7.36 -4.59 14.09
C PHE A 82 8.46 -4.98 15.09
N VAL A 83 9.52 -5.66 14.64
CA VAL A 83 10.69 -5.96 15.47
C VAL A 83 11.37 -4.68 15.98
N VAL A 84 11.56 -3.69 15.11
CA VAL A 84 12.12 -2.39 15.51
C VAL A 84 11.21 -1.65 16.50
N LEU A 85 9.89 -1.83 16.38
CA LEU A 85 8.90 -1.26 17.29
C LEU A 85 8.78 -2.02 18.63
N GLY A 86 9.54 -3.11 18.83
CA GLY A 86 9.58 -3.88 20.07
C GLY A 86 8.65 -5.09 20.13
N HIS A 87 8.01 -5.46 19.01
CA HIS A 87 7.20 -6.67 18.91
C HIS A 87 8.01 -7.86 18.38
N ASP A 88 7.50 -9.07 18.54
CA ASP A 88 8.14 -10.25 17.95
C ASP A 88 7.89 -10.34 16.44
N TYR A 89 8.78 -11.05 15.74
CA TYR A 89 8.70 -11.23 14.29
C TYR A 89 7.41 -11.94 13.85
N ALA A 90 6.89 -12.87 14.65
CA ALA A 90 5.69 -13.63 14.27
C ALA A 90 4.44 -12.74 14.31
N SER A 91 4.33 -11.83 15.27
CA SER A 91 3.29 -10.79 15.32
C SER A 91 3.33 -9.89 14.07
N GLY A 92 4.52 -9.41 13.71
CA GLY A 92 4.71 -8.62 12.49
C GLY A 92 4.36 -9.38 11.21
N LEU A 93 4.71 -10.67 11.12
CA LEU A 93 4.37 -11.52 9.99
C LEU A 93 2.87 -11.80 9.90
N ALA A 94 2.21 -12.02 11.05
CA ALA A 94 0.77 -12.20 11.11
C ALA A 94 0.04 -10.94 10.62
N PHE A 95 0.47 -9.77 11.09
CA PHE A 95 -0.05 -8.48 10.64
C PHE A 95 0.14 -8.31 9.12
N ALA A 96 1.36 -8.48 8.62
CA ALA A 96 1.68 -8.35 7.20
C ALA A 96 0.83 -9.29 6.34
N THR A 97 0.68 -10.54 6.78
CA THR A 97 -0.08 -11.57 6.07
C THR A 97 -1.55 -11.18 5.94
N VAL A 98 -2.19 -10.80 7.04
CA VAL A 98 -3.61 -10.44 7.03
C VAL A 98 -3.85 -9.20 6.19
N VAL A 99 -3.06 -8.13 6.38
CA VAL A 99 -3.23 -6.88 5.61
C VAL A 99 -3.04 -7.14 4.11
N HIS A 100 -1.98 -7.84 3.72
CA HIS A 100 -1.69 -8.11 2.31
C HIS A 100 -2.74 -9.05 1.69
N ALA A 101 -3.19 -10.08 2.41
CA ALA A 101 -4.24 -10.98 1.93
C ALA A 101 -5.57 -10.25 1.76
N SER A 102 -5.98 -9.42 2.73
CA SER A 102 -7.19 -8.61 2.66
C SER A 102 -7.13 -7.62 1.49
N GLN A 103 -6.00 -6.96 1.28
CA GLN A 103 -5.80 -6.06 0.14
C GLN A 103 -5.85 -6.81 -1.19
N SER A 104 -5.21 -7.97 -1.29
CA SER A 104 -5.22 -8.80 -2.49
C SER A 104 -6.64 -9.26 -2.85
N LEU A 105 -7.40 -9.71 -1.85
CA LEU A 105 -8.79 -10.10 -2.03
C LEU A 105 -9.64 -8.93 -2.52
N MET A 106 -9.52 -7.76 -1.88
CA MET A 106 -10.21 -6.54 -2.30
C MET A 106 -9.89 -6.19 -3.76
N LEU A 107 -8.61 -6.22 -4.14
CA LEU A 107 -8.18 -5.94 -5.52
C LEU A 107 -8.80 -6.92 -6.52
N ILE A 108 -8.77 -8.22 -6.22
CA ILE A 108 -9.40 -9.25 -7.07
C ILE A 108 -10.90 -9.00 -7.23
N LEU A 109 -11.61 -8.73 -6.14
CA LEU A 109 -13.06 -8.50 -6.17
C LEU A 109 -13.41 -7.22 -6.95
N SER A 110 -12.72 -6.12 -6.66
CA SER A 110 -12.91 -4.85 -7.38
C SER A 110 -12.60 -4.97 -8.87
N GLY A 111 -11.55 -5.70 -9.22
CA GLY A 111 -11.18 -5.98 -10.61
C GLY A 111 -12.23 -6.82 -11.32
N ALA A 112 -12.78 -7.85 -10.66
CA ALA A 112 -13.87 -8.66 -11.20
C ALA A 112 -15.13 -7.83 -11.46
N ILE A 113 -15.52 -6.96 -10.53
CA ILE A 113 -16.64 -6.04 -10.70
C ILE A 113 -16.38 -5.08 -11.89
N GLY A 114 -15.17 -4.53 -11.97
CA GLY A 114 -14.76 -3.66 -13.08
C GLY A 114 -14.83 -4.34 -14.44
N MET A 115 -14.43 -5.61 -14.54
CA MET A 115 -14.52 -6.39 -15.78
C MET A 115 -15.98 -6.61 -16.21
N ILE A 116 -16.86 -6.94 -15.28
CA ILE A 116 -18.30 -7.09 -15.57
C ILE A 116 -18.88 -5.75 -16.04
N GLY A 117 -18.54 -4.66 -15.37
CA GLY A 117 -18.98 -3.31 -15.77
C GLY A 117 -18.49 -2.93 -17.17
N LEU A 118 -17.24 -3.25 -17.51
CA LEU A 118 -16.67 -2.97 -18.83
C LEU A 118 -17.41 -3.73 -19.94
N GLN A 119 -17.83 -4.97 -19.70
CA GLN A 119 -18.59 -5.76 -20.68
C GLN A 119 -19.97 -5.17 -21.01
N GLN A 120 -20.51 -4.33 -20.12
CA GLN A 120 -21.80 -3.67 -20.32
C GLN A 120 -21.70 -2.38 -21.12
N ILE A 121 -20.49 -1.85 -21.33
CA ILE A 121 -20.29 -0.63 -22.11
C ILE A 121 -20.46 -0.98 -23.61
N PRO A 122 -21.37 -0.31 -24.33
CA PRO A 122 -21.53 -0.52 -25.77
C PRO A 122 -20.21 -0.23 -26.48
N LYS A 123 -19.76 -1.16 -27.33
CA LYS A 123 -18.57 -0.92 -28.16
C LYS A 123 -18.87 0.23 -29.12
N THR A 124 -18.24 1.38 -28.91
CA THR A 124 -18.19 2.45 -29.90
C THR A 124 -17.21 2.04 -30.99
N ASN A 125 -17.69 1.91 -32.24
CA ASN A 125 -16.87 1.69 -33.44
C ASN A 125 -15.94 2.88 -33.72
#